data_AF-A0A924GJH2-F1
#
_entry.id   AF-A0A924GJH2-F1
#
_cell.length_a   1.000
_cell.length_b   1.000
_cell.length_c   1.000
_cell.angle_alpha   90.00
_cell.angle_beta   90.00
_cell.angle_gamma   90.00
#
_symmetry.space_group_name_H-M   'P 1'
#
loop_
_entity.id
_entity.type
_entity.pdbx_description
1 polymer ?
#
loop_
_entity_poly.entity_id
_entity_poly.type
_entity_poly.pdbx_seq_one_letter_code
_entity_poly.pdbx_strand_id
1 'polypeptide(L)'
;MQKHPTPTELYRAAKALWPPAERWDEASLLIRRIEAQHLTGTTPPPLRGQRRPTNWVRTLHEHEQFWRDHLHAPRERTRNMATLPQTERLLGEWARYQRRTEPLLARYQVLRLDVSPSFAWDPQQRAWISNFDACHRYLRKTGTLPYLNSAAPEQFALARWLGRQLRHQQAGTLAPDRAALLQSFLDDSQLYRRAVTALG
;
A
#
# COMPACT_ATOMS: atom_id res chain seq x y z
N MET A 1 -11.27 -7.00 -17.06
CA MET A 1 -11.27 -5.97 -15.98
C MET A 1 -10.95 -6.67 -14.67
N GLN A 2 -9.79 -6.38 -14.07
CA GLN A 2 -9.40 -6.99 -12.81
C GLN A 2 -10.31 -6.39 -11.72
N LYS A 3 -11.23 -7.18 -11.16
CA LYS A 3 -12.12 -6.70 -10.09
C LYS A 3 -11.27 -6.60 -8.83
N HIS A 4 -11.03 -5.37 -8.37
CA HIS A 4 -10.47 -5.13 -7.04
C HIS A 4 -11.37 -5.80 -5.96
N PRO A 5 -10.84 -6.21 -4.80
CA PRO A 5 -11.65 -6.82 -3.73
C PRO A 5 -12.50 -5.79 -2.98
N THR A 6 -13.74 -6.14 -2.67
CA THR A 6 -14.72 -5.34 -1.90
C THR A 6 -14.39 -5.37 -0.40
N PRO A 7 -14.85 -4.39 0.41
CA PRO A 7 -14.71 -4.46 1.86
C PRO A 7 -15.22 -5.79 2.45
N THR A 8 -16.33 -6.32 1.91
CA THR A 8 -16.88 -7.62 2.29
C THR A 8 -15.95 -8.79 1.96
N GLU A 9 -15.31 -8.79 0.78
CA GLU A 9 -14.33 -9.83 0.43
C GLU A 9 -13.07 -9.74 1.30
N LEU A 10 -12.63 -8.53 1.65
CA LEU A 10 -11.50 -8.31 2.56
C LEU A 10 -11.81 -8.77 3.98
N TYR A 11 -13.02 -8.51 4.48
CA TYR A 11 -13.51 -9.10 5.73
C TYR A 11 -13.47 -10.64 5.70
N ARG A 12 -13.94 -11.27 4.60
CA ARG A 12 -13.92 -12.73 4.46
C ARG A 12 -12.49 -13.27 4.43
N ALA A 13 -11.57 -12.57 3.76
CA ALA A 13 -10.15 -12.93 3.73
C ALA A 13 -9.53 -12.89 5.14
N ALA A 14 -9.76 -11.82 5.90
CA ALA A 14 -9.31 -11.74 7.30
C ALA A 14 -9.94 -12.84 8.16
N LYS A 15 -11.23 -13.13 7.98
CA LYS A 15 -11.90 -14.22 8.70
C LYS A 15 -11.30 -15.60 8.36
N ALA A 16 -10.88 -15.83 7.12
CA ALA A 16 -10.23 -17.08 6.72
C ALA A 16 -8.83 -17.24 7.36
N LEU A 17 -8.14 -16.12 7.59
CA LEU A 17 -6.85 -16.05 8.29
C LEU A 17 -6.99 -16.00 9.82
N TRP A 18 -8.22 -16.09 10.36
CA TRP A 18 -8.48 -16.12 11.80
C TRP A 18 -8.38 -17.57 12.32
N PRO A 19 -7.25 -17.99 12.92
CA PRO A 19 -7.10 -19.33 13.48
C PRO A 19 -8.15 -19.62 14.56
N PRO A 20 -8.90 -20.74 14.45
CA PRO A 20 -9.95 -21.09 15.40
C PRO A 20 -9.42 -21.60 16.75
N ALA A 21 -8.18 -22.09 16.80
CA ALA A 21 -7.55 -22.64 18.00
C ALA A 21 -6.89 -21.59 18.90
N GLU A 22 -6.92 -20.32 18.50
CA GLU A 22 -6.17 -19.26 19.18
C GLU A 22 -7.06 -18.42 20.10
N ARG A 23 -6.53 -18.02 21.26
CA ARG A 23 -7.23 -17.13 22.19
C ARG A 23 -7.04 -15.67 21.77
N TRP A 24 -8.10 -15.08 21.26
CA TRP A 24 -8.14 -13.66 20.88
C TRP A 24 -8.53 -12.78 22.05
N ASP A 25 -8.01 -11.55 22.08
CA ASP A 25 -8.38 -10.55 23.06
C ASP A 25 -9.84 -10.09 22.87
N GLU A 26 -10.45 -9.59 23.95
CA GLU A 26 -11.85 -9.17 23.95
C GLU A 26 -12.14 -8.04 22.94
N ALA A 27 -11.18 -7.13 22.72
CA ALA A 27 -11.34 -6.05 21.76
C ALA A 27 -11.39 -6.60 20.32
N SER A 28 -10.52 -7.55 19.98
CA SER A 28 -10.55 -8.25 18.69
C SER A 28 -11.88 -8.96 18.44
N LEU A 29 -12.41 -9.68 19.44
CA LEU A 29 -13.72 -10.33 19.35
C LEU A 29 -14.86 -9.33 19.16
N LEU A 30 -14.82 -8.21 19.89
CA LEU A 30 -15.80 -7.13 19.80
C LEU A 30 -15.80 -6.48 18.42
N ILE A 31 -14.64 -6.07 17.91
CA ILE A 31 -14.53 -5.36 16.62
C ILE A 31 -14.98 -6.27 15.48
N ARG A 32 -14.59 -7.56 15.49
CA ARG A 32 -15.05 -8.53 14.49
C ARG A 32 -16.57 -8.70 14.50
N ARG A 33 -17.20 -8.74 15.68
CA ARG A 33 -18.66 -8.82 15.82
C ARG A 33 -19.33 -7.57 15.25
N ILE A 34 -18.80 -6.39 15.55
CA ILE A 34 -19.31 -5.11 15.05
C ILE A 34 -19.18 -5.04 13.52
N GLU A 35 -18.08 -5.51 12.93
CA GLU A 35 -17.93 -5.57 11.48
C GLU A 35 -18.91 -6.56 10.83
N ALA A 36 -19.12 -7.73 11.43
CA ALA A 36 -20.12 -8.68 10.95
C ALA A 36 -21.53 -8.07 10.94
N GLN A 37 -21.91 -7.33 11.99
CA GLN A 37 -23.17 -6.59 12.10
C GLN A 37 -23.28 -5.45 11.07
N HIS A 38 -22.18 -4.73 10.84
CA HIS A 38 -22.10 -3.68 9.82
C HIS A 38 -22.42 -4.25 8.43
N LEU A 39 -21.87 -5.42 8.10
CA LEU A 39 -22.05 -6.09 6.81
C LEU A 39 -23.48 -6.63 6.58
N THR A 40 -24.21 -6.98 7.63
CA THR A 40 -25.61 -7.44 7.51
C THR A 40 -26.63 -6.30 7.48
N GLY A 41 -26.16 -5.03 7.51
CA GLY A 41 -27.03 -3.87 7.64
C GLY A 41 -27.70 -3.75 9.02
N THR A 42 -27.36 -4.64 9.95
CA THR A 42 -27.90 -4.67 11.32
C THR A 42 -26.96 -3.90 12.23
N THR A 43 -26.98 -2.57 12.16
CA THR A 43 -26.17 -1.74 13.08
C THR A 43 -27.07 -1.20 14.19
N PRO A 44 -27.26 -1.93 15.31
CA PRO A 44 -27.94 -1.36 16.46
C PRO A 44 -27.14 -0.13 16.96
N PRO A 45 -27.80 0.84 17.62
CA PRO A 45 -27.09 1.95 18.25
C PRO A 45 -25.94 1.43 19.11
N PRO A 46 -24.71 1.96 18.96
CA PRO A 46 -23.55 1.42 19.64
C PRO A 46 -23.74 1.55 21.16
N LEU A 47 -23.57 0.44 21.87
CA LEU A 47 -23.59 0.45 23.33
C LEU A 47 -22.43 1.28 23.89
N ARG A 48 -22.47 1.60 25.19
CA ARG A 48 -21.37 2.30 25.88
C ARG A 48 -20.05 1.56 25.61
N GLY A 49 -19.04 2.29 25.13
CA GLY A 49 -17.73 1.74 24.77
C GLY A 49 -17.58 1.25 23.32
N GLN A 50 -18.67 1.09 22.55
CA GLN A 50 -18.59 0.54 21.18
C GLN A 50 -18.39 1.61 20.10
N ARG A 51 -18.59 2.90 20.42
CA ARG A 51 -18.48 4.00 19.44
C ARG A 51 -17.16 4.01 18.68
N ARG A 52 -16.03 3.77 19.37
CA ARG A 52 -14.69 3.76 18.76
C ARG A 52 -14.54 2.57 17.79
N PRO A 53 -14.76 1.30 18.21
CA PRO A 53 -14.83 0.16 17.30
C PRO A 53 -15.76 0.34 16.10
N THR A 54 -16.97 0.84 16.29
CA THR A 54 -17.94 1.07 15.20
C THR A 54 -17.44 2.10 14.19
N ASN A 55 -16.91 3.23 14.67
CA ASN A 55 -16.31 4.22 13.78
C ASN A 55 -15.08 3.66 13.05
N TRP A 56 -14.25 2.86 13.73
CA TRP A 56 -13.09 2.24 13.11
C TRP A 56 -13.49 1.32 11.94
N VAL A 57 -14.49 0.45 12.14
CA VAL A 57 -15.02 -0.43 11.09
C VAL A 57 -15.56 0.39 9.92
N ARG A 58 -16.39 1.39 10.19
CA ARG A 58 -16.98 2.24 9.16
C ARG A 58 -15.89 2.94 8.34
N THR A 59 -14.92 3.58 8.99
CA THR A 59 -13.85 4.31 8.29
C THR A 59 -12.93 3.38 7.51
N LEU A 60 -12.67 2.15 7.99
CA LEU A 60 -11.95 1.14 7.21
C LEU A 60 -12.69 0.79 5.90
N HIS A 61 -14.01 0.59 5.98
CA HIS A 61 -14.81 0.27 4.79
C HIS A 61 -14.87 1.45 3.81
N GLU A 62 -15.02 2.68 4.32
CA GLU A 62 -14.93 3.91 3.51
C GLU A 62 -13.56 4.04 2.84
N HIS A 63 -12.46 3.71 3.54
CA HIS A 63 -11.10 3.72 3.02
C HIS A 63 -10.88 2.68 1.91
N GLU A 64 -11.36 1.45 2.14
CA GLU A 64 -11.31 0.35 1.16
C GLU A 64 -12.15 0.67 -0.08
N GLN A 65 -13.34 1.25 0.11
CA GLN A 65 -14.22 1.67 -0.97
C GLN A 65 -13.59 2.82 -1.79
N PHE A 66 -13.00 3.82 -1.14
CA PHE A 66 -12.29 4.90 -1.82
C PHE A 66 -11.22 4.34 -2.78
N TRP A 67 -10.39 3.40 -2.30
CA TRP A 67 -9.35 2.78 -3.12
C TRP A 67 -9.91 2.03 -4.33
N ARG A 68 -11.06 1.36 -4.17
CA ARG A 68 -11.73 0.66 -5.29
C ARG A 68 -12.22 1.63 -6.36
N ASP A 69 -12.74 2.78 -5.95
CA ASP A 69 -13.32 3.76 -6.86
C ASP A 69 -12.26 4.61 -7.57
N HIS A 70 -11.14 4.88 -6.90
CA HIS A 70 -10.09 5.80 -7.39
C HIS A 70 -8.83 5.08 -7.86
N LEU A 71 -8.70 3.77 -7.61
CA LEU A 71 -7.53 2.95 -7.93
C LEU A 71 -6.23 3.40 -7.26
N HIS A 72 -6.33 4.19 -6.19
CA HIS A 72 -5.23 4.59 -5.34
C HIS A 72 -5.67 4.78 -3.89
N ALA A 73 -4.75 4.62 -2.95
CA ALA A 73 -5.05 4.86 -1.54
C ALA A 73 -5.31 6.35 -1.29
N PRO A 74 -6.16 6.72 -0.31
CA PRO A 74 -6.30 8.10 0.13
C PRO A 74 -4.95 8.74 0.45
N ARG A 75 -4.68 9.94 -0.08
CA ARG A 75 -3.37 10.57 0.07
C ARG A 75 -3.16 11.10 1.49
N GLU A 76 -2.09 10.64 2.13
CA GLU A 76 -1.74 11.06 3.49
C GLU A 76 -0.78 12.25 3.53
N ARG A 77 0.10 12.33 2.53
CA ARG A 77 1.10 13.38 2.38
C ARG A 77 1.06 13.86 0.93
N THR A 78 0.59 15.07 0.72
CA THR A 78 0.74 15.80 -0.54
C THR A 78 1.21 17.22 -0.25
N ARG A 79 1.89 17.81 -1.23
CA ARG A 79 2.40 19.19 -1.14
C ARG A 79 1.28 20.22 -1.00
N ASN A 80 0.04 19.85 -1.38
CA ASN A 80 -1.11 20.72 -1.26
C ASN A 80 -2.31 19.96 -0.67
N MET A 81 -2.35 19.82 0.64
CA MET A 81 -3.47 19.15 1.34
C MET A 81 -4.79 19.92 1.19
N ALA A 82 -4.73 21.23 0.93
CA ALA A 82 -5.90 22.09 0.77
C ALA A 82 -6.69 21.81 -0.51
N THR A 83 -6.08 21.14 -1.50
CA THR A 83 -6.77 20.78 -2.75
C THR A 83 -7.45 19.41 -2.71
N LEU A 84 -7.28 18.64 -1.63
CA LEU A 84 -7.95 17.34 -1.51
C LEU A 84 -9.39 17.52 -1.02
N PRO A 85 -10.35 16.74 -1.55
CA PRO A 85 -11.66 16.62 -0.93
C PRO A 85 -11.53 16.29 0.56
N GLN A 86 -12.40 16.89 1.38
CA GLN A 86 -12.37 16.68 2.84
C GLN A 86 -12.43 15.19 3.21
N THR A 87 -13.21 14.40 2.46
CA THR A 87 -13.34 12.95 2.65
C THR A 87 -12.02 12.22 2.45
N GLU A 88 -11.30 12.45 1.34
CA GLU A 88 -9.99 11.84 1.10
C GLU A 88 -9.00 12.22 2.19
N ARG A 89 -8.98 13.49 2.61
CA ARG A 89 -8.09 13.97 3.66
C ARG A 89 -8.34 13.25 4.99
N LEU A 90 -9.59 13.09 5.41
CA LEU A 90 -9.94 12.38 6.64
C LEU A 90 -9.54 10.91 6.59
N LEU A 91 -9.69 10.24 5.43
CA LEU A 91 -9.27 8.86 5.26
C LEU A 91 -7.74 8.71 5.31
N GLY A 92 -7.00 9.63 4.69
CA GLY A 92 -5.54 9.66 4.78
C GLY A 92 -5.04 9.93 6.21
N GLU A 93 -5.69 10.84 6.93
CA GLU A 93 -5.41 11.10 8.35
C GLU A 93 -5.70 9.86 9.22
N TRP A 94 -6.80 9.15 8.96
CA TRP A 94 -7.16 7.92 9.65
C TRP A 94 -6.12 6.82 9.43
N ALA A 95 -5.68 6.59 8.19
CA ALA A 95 -4.64 5.61 7.88
C ALA A 95 -3.33 5.94 8.60
N ARG A 96 -2.93 7.22 8.60
CA ARG A 96 -1.76 7.72 9.33
C ARG A 96 -1.86 7.48 10.83
N TYR A 97 -3.05 7.67 11.38
CA TYR A 97 -3.30 7.37 12.78
C TYR A 97 -3.10 5.87 13.08
N GLN A 98 -3.63 4.97 12.23
CA GLN A 98 -3.49 3.52 12.45
C GLN A 98 -2.03 3.08 12.57
N ARG A 99 -1.15 3.56 11.67
CA ARG A 99 0.29 3.25 11.75
C ARG A 99 0.94 3.81 13.00
N ARG A 100 0.63 5.06 13.37
CA ARG A 100 1.22 5.67 14.58
C ARG A 100 0.78 4.93 15.85
N THR A 101 -0.42 4.37 15.85
CA THR A 101 -0.97 3.64 17.00
C THR A 101 -0.94 2.13 16.81
N GLU A 102 -0.11 1.61 15.90
CA GLU A 102 0.01 0.18 15.61
C GLU A 102 0.15 -0.68 16.89
N PRO A 103 1.02 -0.33 17.87
CA PRO A 103 1.15 -1.12 19.10
C PRO A 103 -0.11 -1.14 19.98
N LEU A 104 -1.07 -0.25 19.73
CA LEU A 104 -2.33 -0.14 20.47
C LEU A 104 -3.50 -0.79 19.73
N LEU A 105 -3.29 -1.28 18.51
CA LEU A 105 -4.34 -1.93 17.73
C LEU A 105 -4.61 -3.32 18.31
N ALA A 106 -5.90 -3.65 18.42
CA ALA A 106 -6.30 -5.02 18.68
C ALA A 106 -5.82 -5.89 17.52
N ARG A 107 -5.52 -7.16 17.80
CA ARG A 107 -4.96 -8.07 16.81
C ARG A 107 -5.83 -8.21 15.56
N TYR A 108 -7.16 -8.17 15.71
CA TYR A 108 -8.08 -8.18 14.57
C TYR A 108 -7.91 -6.98 13.65
N GLN A 109 -7.64 -5.79 14.22
CA GLN A 109 -7.45 -4.57 13.43
C GLN A 109 -6.19 -4.69 12.58
N VAL A 110 -5.11 -5.21 13.15
CA VAL A 110 -3.87 -5.51 12.40
C VAL A 110 -4.16 -6.48 11.27
N LEU A 111 -4.78 -7.63 11.56
CA LEU A 111 -5.16 -8.62 10.55
C LEU A 111 -6.03 -8.04 9.43
N ARG A 112 -7.00 -7.17 9.77
CA ARG A 112 -7.87 -6.51 8.79
C ARG A 112 -7.15 -5.49 7.92
N LEU A 113 -6.16 -4.79 8.48
CA LEU A 113 -5.32 -3.86 7.74
C LEU A 113 -4.33 -4.61 6.84
N ASP A 114 -3.80 -5.75 7.28
CA ASP A 114 -2.85 -6.59 6.51
C ASP A 114 -3.46 -7.12 5.21
N VAL A 115 -4.71 -7.55 5.24
CA VAL A 115 -5.40 -8.05 4.04
C VAL A 115 -5.80 -6.94 3.08
N SER A 116 -5.79 -5.67 3.53
CA SER A 116 -6.32 -4.56 2.75
C SER A 116 -5.29 -4.03 1.75
N PRO A 117 -5.52 -4.14 0.43
CA PRO A 117 -4.59 -3.60 -0.56
C PRO A 117 -4.53 -2.06 -0.53
N SER A 118 -5.57 -1.42 0.02
CA SER A 118 -5.63 0.03 0.19
C SER A 118 -4.69 0.56 1.26
N PHE A 119 -4.28 -0.28 2.22
CA PHE A 119 -3.44 0.12 3.35
C PHE A 119 -2.03 -0.46 3.23
N ALA A 120 -1.05 0.29 3.70
CA ALA A 120 0.34 -0.15 3.78
C ALA A 120 0.92 0.35 5.11
N TRP A 121 1.56 -0.55 5.86
CA TRP A 121 2.30 -0.19 7.09
C TRP A 121 3.50 0.72 6.80
N ASP A 122 4.13 0.55 5.64
CA ASP A 122 5.12 1.50 5.12
C ASP A 122 4.75 1.92 3.68
N PRO A 123 4.01 3.03 3.53
CA PRO A 123 3.67 3.57 2.22
C PRO A 123 4.89 4.00 1.40
N GLN A 124 5.98 4.43 2.06
CA GLN A 124 7.19 4.88 1.37
C GLN A 124 7.96 3.69 0.81
N GLN A 125 8.09 2.61 1.57
CA GLN A 125 8.68 1.35 1.10
C GLN A 125 7.83 0.73 -0.01
N ARG A 126 6.50 0.69 0.14
CA ARG A 126 5.61 0.19 -0.92
C ARG A 126 5.77 0.99 -2.23
N ALA A 127 5.79 2.32 -2.14
CA ALA A 127 6.04 3.17 -3.31
C ALA A 127 7.43 2.95 -3.90
N TRP A 128 8.45 2.73 -3.07
CA TRP A 128 9.80 2.44 -3.55
C TRP A 128 9.84 1.12 -4.33
N ILE A 129 9.31 0.03 -3.76
CA ILE A 129 9.23 -1.30 -4.41
C ILE A 129 8.47 -1.21 -5.72
N SER A 130 7.30 -0.55 -5.74
CA SER A 130 6.49 -0.44 -6.96
C SER A 130 7.23 0.24 -8.12
N ASN A 131 7.97 1.33 -7.84
CA ASN A 131 8.78 2.00 -8.85
C ASN A 131 9.99 1.15 -9.28
N PHE A 132 10.63 0.46 -8.33
CA PHE A 132 11.74 -0.45 -8.60
C PHE A 132 11.31 -1.59 -9.53
N ASP A 133 10.17 -2.24 -9.23
CA ASP A 133 9.59 -3.28 -10.07
C ASP A 133 9.21 -2.76 -11.46
N ALA A 134 8.74 -1.51 -11.55
CA ALA A 134 8.44 -0.89 -12.84
C ALA A 134 9.72 -0.66 -13.66
N CYS A 135 10.85 -0.29 -13.04
CA CYS A 135 12.15 -0.24 -13.71
C CYS A 135 12.60 -1.63 -14.18
N HIS A 136 12.45 -2.67 -13.37
CA HIS A 136 12.76 -4.05 -13.77
C HIS A 136 11.89 -4.53 -14.95
N ARG A 137 10.57 -4.27 -14.91
CA ARG A 137 9.68 -4.61 -16.03
C ARG A 137 10.07 -3.87 -17.30
N TYR A 138 10.44 -2.60 -17.19
CA TYR A 138 10.93 -1.83 -18.33
C TYR A 138 12.19 -2.47 -18.91
N LEU A 139 13.20 -2.76 -18.08
CA LEU A 139 14.45 -3.41 -18.50
C LEU A 139 14.19 -4.75 -19.20
N ARG A 140 13.33 -5.61 -18.64
CA ARG A 140 12.98 -6.89 -19.26
C ARG A 140 12.30 -6.74 -20.61
N LYS A 141 11.48 -5.70 -20.79
CA LYS A 141 10.73 -5.45 -22.03
C LYS A 141 11.61 -4.84 -23.12
N THR A 142 12.52 -3.94 -22.77
CA THR A 142 13.28 -3.13 -23.74
C THR A 142 14.75 -3.49 -23.85
N GLY A 143 15.27 -4.31 -22.93
CA GLY A 143 16.70 -4.60 -22.80
C GLY A 143 17.54 -3.41 -22.32
N THR A 144 16.91 -2.28 -21.98
CA THR A 144 17.61 -1.04 -21.63
C THR A 144 17.03 -0.39 -20.37
N LEU A 145 17.85 0.43 -19.71
CA LEU A 145 17.39 1.25 -18.58
C LEU A 145 16.51 2.40 -19.08
N PRO A 146 15.54 2.86 -18.27
CA PRO A 146 14.75 4.03 -18.62
C PRO A 146 15.63 5.29 -18.64
N TYR A 147 15.50 6.09 -19.70
CA TYR A 147 16.27 7.33 -19.93
C TYR A 147 15.36 8.58 -19.99
N LEU A 148 15.93 9.75 -19.68
CA LEU A 148 15.21 11.02 -19.47
C LEU A 148 14.72 11.70 -20.76
N ASN A 149 15.23 11.36 -21.94
CA ASN A 149 14.85 12.02 -23.20
C ASN A 149 13.71 11.31 -23.94
N SER A 150 12.94 10.47 -23.26
CA SER A 150 11.80 9.78 -23.88
C SER A 150 10.59 10.70 -24.01
N ALA A 151 9.93 10.63 -25.17
CA ALA A 151 8.61 11.24 -25.37
C ALA A 151 7.49 10.52 -24.57
N ALA A 152 7.74 9.29 -24.11
CA ALA A 152 6.80 8.51 -23.32
C ALA A 152 6.80 8.97 -21.84
N PRO A 153 5.69 9.52 -21.31
CA PRO A 153 5.64 10.08 -19.96
C PRO A 153 5.96 9.06 -18.86
N GLU A 154 5.54 7.81 -19.03
CA GLU A 154 5.80 6.73 -18.07
C GLU A 154 7.29 6.40 -17.99
N GLN A 155 7.98 6.36 -19.12
CA GLN A 155 9.41 6.13 -19.17
C GLN A 155 10.18 7.30 -18.56
N PHE A 156 9.78 8.53 -18.90
CA PHE A 156 10.37 9.73 -18.32
C PHE A 156 10.27 9.72 -16.78
N ALA A 157 9.10 9.34 -16.25
CA ALA A 157 8.88 9.23 -14.81
C ALA A 157 9.78 8.17 -14.17
N LEU A 158 9.92 6.99 -14.78
CA LEU A 158 10.82 5.94 -14.30
C LEU A 158 12.29 6.37 -14.34
N ALA A 159 12.74 7.00 -15.42
CA ALA A 159 14.10 7.50 -15.55
C ALA A 159 14.42 8.56 -14.49
N ARG A 160 13.48 9.48 -14.25
CA ARG A 160 13.61 10.51 -13.21
C ARG A 160 13.67 9.90 -11.81
N TRP A 161 12.87 8.87 -11.54
CA TRP A 161 12.90 8.16 -10.28
C TRP A 161 14.23 7.42 -10.09
N LEU A 162 14.68 6.66 -11.10
CA LEU A 162 15.94 5.91 -11.07
C LEU A 162 17.14 6.83 -10.86
N GLY A 163 17.22 7.93 -11.61
CA GLY A 163 18.29 8.93 -11.45
C GLY A 163 18.30 9.59 -10.06
N ARG A 164 17.13 9.71 -9.40
CA ARG A 164 17.09 10.14 -7.99
C ARG A 164 17.64 9.07 -7.04
N GLN A 165 17.33 7.78 -7.25
CA GLN A 165 17.87 6.70 -6.42
C GLN A 165 19.39 6.61 -6.55
N LEU A 166 19.92 6.71 -7.77
CA LEU A 166 21.37 6.68 -8.02
C LEU A 166 22.10 7.84 -7.33
N ARG A 167 21.53 9.05 -7.33
CA ARG A 167 22.09 10.18 -6.57
C ARG A 167 22.06 9.95 -5.06
N HIS A 168 20.99 9.37 -4.53
CA HIS A 168 20.94 9.03 -3.10
C HIS A 168 21.98 7.97 -2.72
N GLN A 169 22.22 6.98 -3.59
CA GLN A 169 23.26 5.97 -3.41
C GLN A 169 24.66 6.60 -3.45
N GLN A 170 24.94 7.46 -4.44
CA GLN A 170 26.22 8.19 -4.54
C GLN A 170 26.49 9.07 -3.31
N ALA A 171 25.45 9.68 -2.75
CA ALA A 171 25.54 10.49 -1.54
C ALA A 171 25.58 9.67 -0.23
N GLY A 172 25.49 8.34 -0.28
CA GLY A 172 25.45 7.49 0.91
C GLY A 172 24.17 7.63 1.75
N THR A 173 23.10 8.18 1.18
CA THR A 173 21.82 8.45 1.89
C THR A 173 20.72 7.42 1.59
N LEU A 174 20.98 6.49 0.68
CA LEU A 174 20.07 5.39 0.36
C LEU A 174 20.21 4.28 1.41
N ALA A 175 19.09 3.75 1.89
CA ALA A 175 19.11 2.64 2.85
C ALA A 175 19.89 1.43 2.29
N PRO A 176 20.67 0.70 3.11
CA PRO A 176 21.55 -0.37 2.66
C PRO A 176 20.86 -1.42 1.78
N ASP A 177 19.68 -1.90 2.19
CA ASP A 177 18.91 -2.90 1.44
C ASP A 177 18.50 -2.38 0.04
N ARG A 178 18.14 -1.10 -0.05
CA ARG A 178 17.77 -0.46 -1.31
C ARG A 178 18.99 -0.26 -2.21
N ALA A 179 20.15 0.03 -1.64
CA ALA A 179 21.40 0.16 -2.38
C ALA A 179 21.84 -1.21 -2.94
N ALA A 180 21.74 -2.28 -2.15
CA ALA A 180 22.04 -3.64 -2.61
C ALA A 180 21.12 -4.07 -3.78
N LEU A 181 19.80 -3.82 -3.65
CA LEU A 181 18.84 -4.08 -4.73
C LEU A 181 19.15 -3.26 -5.99
N LEU A 182 19.47 -1.97 -5.82
CA LEU A 182 19.79 -1.10 -6.95
C LEU A 182 21.08 -1.53 -7.66
N GLN A 183 22.09 -1.99 -6.92
CA GLN A 183 23.33 -2.51 -7.49
C GLN A 183 23.07 -3.77 -8.31
N SER A 184 22.33 -4.74 -7.76
CA SER A 184 21.94 -5.97 -8.48
C SER A 184 21.18 -5.65 -9.77
N PHE A 185 20.27 -4.67 -9.73
CA PHE A 185 19.53 -4.22 -10.93
C PHE A 185 20.45 -3.63 -12.01
N LEU A 186 21.48 -2.86 -11.61
CA LEU A 186 22.44 -2.30 -12.56
C LEU A 186 23.30 -3.40 -13.20
N ASP A 187 23.72 -4.39 -12.43
CA ASP A 187 24.51 -5.52 -12.91
C ASP A 187 23.70 -6.35 -13.93
N ASP A 188 22.44 -6.65 -13.62
CA ASP A 188 21.50 -7.28 -14.55
C ASP A 188 21.41 -6.50 -15.87
N SER A 189 21.31 -5.17 -15.81
CA SER A 189 21.19 -4.34 -17.01
C SER A 189 22.43 -4.40 -17.92
N GLN A 190 23.61 -4.60 -17.35
CA GLN A 190 24.85 -4.77 -18.11
C GLN A 190 24.89 -6.13 -18.80
N LEU A 191 24.44 -7.18 -18.12
CA LEU A 191 24.31 -8.52 -18.68
C LEU A 191 23.34 -8.52 -19.87
N TYR A 192 22.17 -7.88 -19.73
CA TYR A 192 21.21 -7.73 -20.82
C TYR A 192 21.83 -7.03 -22.04
N ARG A 193 22.57 -5.93 -21.82
CA ARG A 193 23.22 -5.20 -22.91
C ARG A 193 24.22 -6.08 -23.67
N ARG A 194 25.05 -6.83 -22.95
CA ARG A 194 26.04 -7.75 -23.55
C ARG A 194 25.37 -8.85 -24.37
N ALA A 195 24.30 -9.44 -23.84
CA ALA A 195 23.56 -10.50 -24.53
C ALA A 195 22.91 -10.01 -25.83
N VAL A 196 22.33 -8.80 -25.83
CA VAL A 196 21.73 -8.21 -27.04
C VAL A 196 22.79 -7.89 -28.10
N THR A 197 23.94 -7.33 -27.71
CA THR A 197 25.04 -7.06 -28.65
C THR A 197 25.66 -8.33 -29.24
N ALA A 198 25.60 -9.46 -28.54
CA ALA A 198 26.12 -10.75 -29.04
C ALA A 198 25.20 -11.46 -30.04
N LEU A 199 23.94 -11.02 -30.18
CA LEU A 199 22.92 -11.65 -31.04
C LEU A 199 22.61 -10.85 -32.31
N GLY A 200 23.24 -9.70 -32.52
CA GLY A 200 23.08 -8.84 -33.71
C GLY A 200 24.39 -8.68 -34.46
#